data_AF-A0A8C1T5J5-F1
#
_entry.id   AF-A0A8C1T5J5-F1
#
_cell.length_a   1.000
_cell.length_b   1.000
_cell.length_c   1.000
_cell.angle_alpha   90.00
_cell.angle_beta   90.00
_cell.angle_gamma   90.00
#
_symmetry.space_group_name_H-M   'P 1'
#
loop_
_entity.id
_entity.type
_entity.pdbx_description
1 polymer ?
#
loop_
_entity_poly.entity_id
_entity_poly.type
_entity_poly.pdbx_seq_one_letter_code
_entity_poly.pdbx_strand_id
1 'polypeptide(L)'
;RIEELNKTANGNVEAKVVCLFRRRDISANLNTLADSNARDFEEESKQPSMLEQQKHQLKHRELFLSRQFESLPATHIRGKCNVTLLNETDVLTGYLEREDCFFYSLVFDPVQKTLLADQGEIRVGSKYQAEIPDKLDEVDSDSRVQEKLETKVWDPNNQLKDPQIDQFLVVARAVGTFARALDCSSSIRQPSLHMSAAAASRDITLFHAMDTLQKNGYDLAKAMSTLVPQGGPVLCRDEMEEWSASEAMLFEEALEKYGKDFNDIRQDFLPWKSLASVVQFYYMWKTTDRYIQQKRLKAAEADSKLKQVYIPTYPNEVLILIYLR
;
A
#
# COMPACT_ATOMS: atom_id res chain seq x y z
N ARG A 1 2.28 23.56 -0.42
CA ARG A 1 1.49 22.67 -1.31
C ARG A 1 0.08 22.53 -0.73
N ILE A 2 -0.99 22.46 -1.54
CA ILE A 2 -2.35 22.17 -1.01
C ILE A 2 -2.53 20.65 -0.97
N GLU A 3 -3.08 20.13 0.14
CA GLU A 3 -3.30 18.69 0.36
C GLU A 3 -4.79 18.31 0.36
N GLU A 4 -5.63 19.12 1.02
CA GLU A 4 -7.08 18.92 1.09
C GLU A 4 -7.80 20.27 1.08
N LEU A 5 -8.98 20.31 0.44
CA LEU A 5 -9.90 21.45 0.46
C LEU A 5 -11.20 21.01 1.15
N ASN A 6 -11.52 21.65 2.27
CA ASN A 6 -12.67 21.29 3.11
C ASN A 6 -13.70 22.41 3.11
N LYS A 7 -14.98 22.06 2.94
CA LYS A 7 -16.11 22.99 3.09
C LYS A 7 -16.76 22.78 4.44
N THR A 8 -16.80 23.83 5.26
CA THR A 8 -17.54 23.85 6.53
C THR A 8 -19.05 23.86 6.28
N ALA A 9 -19.84 23.43 7.27
CA ALA A 9 -21.31 23.48 7.19
C ALA A 9 -21.86 24.89 6.91
N ASN A 10 -21.16 25.93 7.38
CA ASN A 10 -21.50 27.34 7.17
C ASN A 10 -21.15 27.86 5.75
N GLY A 11 -20.64 27.00 4.87
CA GLY A 11 -20.31 27.32 3.49
C GLY A 11 -18.86 27.79 3.25
N ASN A 12 -18.15 28.22 4.29
CA ASN A 12 -16.75 28.65 4.21
C ASN A 12 -15.84 27.50 3.78
N VAL A 13 -14.80 27.81 3.00
CA VAL A 13 -13.81 26.84 2.50
C VAL A 13 -12.45 27.08 3.15
N GLU A 14 -11.86 26.00 3.66
CA GLU A 14 -10.51 25.94 4.21
C GLU A 14 -9.61 25.05 3.36
N ALA A 15 -8.33 25.41 3.31
CA ALA A 15 -7.28 24.65 2.63
C ALA A 15 -6.26 24.15 3.66
N LYS A 16 -6.09 22.82 3.73
CA LYS A 16 -4.98 22.20 4.45
C LYS A 16 -3.74 22.27 3.56
N VAL A 17 -2.71 22.98 4.01
CA VAL A 17 -1.51 23.27 3.23
C VAL A 17 -0.24 22.81 3.93
N VAL A 18 0.67 22.20 3.18
CA VAL A 18 2.07 22.02 3.57
C VAL A 18 2.81 23.35 3.38
N CYS A 19 3.52 23.79 4.42
CA CYS A 19 4.32 25.01 4.39
C CYS A 19 5.56 24.86 3.49
N LEU A 20 5.88 25.94 2.78
CA LEU A 20 7.15 26.16 2.09
C LEU A 20 7.82 27.36 2.76
N PHE A 21 9.14 27.32 2.93
CA PHE A 21 9.92 28.39 3.54
C PHE A 21 10.90 28.97 2.52
N ARG A 22 11.23 30.27 2.60
CA ARG A 22 12.30 30.89 1.80
C ARG A 22 13.59 30.95 2.61
N ARG A 23 14.68 31.30 1.95
CA ARG A 23 15.99 31.58 2.55
C ARG A 23 15.99 32.59 3.70
N ARG A 24 15.09 33.59 3.68
CA ARG A 24 14.98 34.58 4.77
C ARG A 24 14.34 34.00 6.06
N ASP A 25 13.63 32.88 5.93
CA ASP A 25 12.78 32.29 6.98
C ASP A 25 13.49 31.14 7.72
N ILE A 26 14.65 30.72 7.20
CA ILE A 26 15.60 29.77 7.82
C ILE A 26 16.83 30.51 8.35
N SER A 27 17.59 29.90 9.27
CA SER A 27 18.74 30.56 9.91
C SER A 27 19.94 30.75 8.95
N ALA A 28 20.85 31.66 9.29
CA ALA A 28 22.07 31.90 8.52
C ALA A 28 22.92 30.63 8.33
N ASN A 29 23.05 29.81 9.36
CA ASN A 29 23.82 28.55 9.33
C ASN A 29 23.19 27.51 8.38
N LEU A 30 21.86 27.55 8.20
CA LEU A 30 21.16 26.71 7.24
C LEU A 30 21.27 27.26 5.81
N ASN A 31 21.26 28.58 5.64
CA ASN A 31 21.58 29.21 4.36
C ASN A 31 22.99 28.85 3.85
N THR A 32 23.99 28.76 4.74
CA THR A 32 25.34 28.31 4.35
C THR A 32 25.39 26.82 3.97
N LEU A 33 24.50 25.99 4.51
CA LEU A 33 24.38 24.57 4.13
C LEU A 33 23.67 24.40 2.78
N ALA A 34 22.58 25.15 2.54
CA ALA A 34 21.94 25.24 1.24
C ALA A 34 22.89 25.80 0.16
N ASP A 35 23.72 26.79 0.52
CA ASP A 35 24.80 27.29 -0.33
C ASP A 35 25.97 26.32 -0.53
N SER A 36 26.08 25.22 0.22
CA SER A 36 26.93 24.09 -0.16
C SER A 36 26.22 23.24 -1.18
N ASN A 37 25.06 22.67 -0.82
CA ASN A 37 24.32 21.73 -1.66
C ASN A 37 24.02 22.27 -3.07
N ALA A 38 23.74 23.58 -3.21
CA ALA A 38 23.55 24.21 -4.51
C ALA A 38 24.83 24.30 -5.37
N ARG A 39 26.03 24.43 -4.77
CA ARG A 39 27.31 24.36 -5.47
C ARG A 39 27.68 22.91 -5.80
N ASP A 40 27.47 22.01 -4.85
CA ASP A 40 27.71 20.57 -5.02
C ASP A 40 26.89 20.06 -6.24
N PHE A 41 25.62 20.47 -6.35
CA PHE A 41 24.77 20.22 -7.53
C PHE A 41 25.24 20.93 -8.83
N GLU A 42 25.68 22.19 -8.76
CA GLU A 42 26.22 22.90 -9.94
C GLU A 42 27.44 22.16 -10.54
N GLU A 43 28.30 21.59 -9.70
CA GLU A 43 29.49 20.84 -10.09
C GLU A 43 29.16 19.42 -10.59
N GLU A 44 28.33 18.66 -9.88
CA GLU A 44 27.96 17.28 -10.26
C GLU A 44 27.13 17.22 -11.56
N SER A 45 26.08 18.04 -11.65
CA SER A 45 25.22 18.12 -12.86
C SER A 45 25.83 18.91 -14.02
N LYS A 46 27.06 19.44 -13.87
CA LYS A 46 27.80 20.20 -14.90
C LYS A 46 26.98 21.36 -15.49
N GLN A 47 26.38 22.16 -14.62
CA GLN A 47 25.52 23.27 -15.03
C GLN A 47 26.28 24.31 -15.88
N PRO A 48 25.62 24.97 -16.85
CA PRO A 48 26.25 26.00 -17.66
C PRO A 48 26.67 27.22 -16.81
N SER A 49 27.71 27.94 -17.25
CA SER A 49 28.26 29.09 -16.52
C SER A 49 27.27 30.27 -16.47
N MET A 50 26.57 30.40 -15.34
CA MET A 50 25.62 31.47 -15.05
C MET A 50 26.30 32.80 -14.70
N LEU A 51 25.66 33.92 -15.05
CA LEU A 51 26.03 35.23 -14.50
C LEU A 51 25.67 35.30 -13.01
N GLU A 52 26.44 36.06 -12.22
CA GLU A 52 26.20 36.26 -10.79
C GLU A 52 24.80 36.80 -10.48
N GLN A 53 24.25 37.65 -11.34
CA GLN A 53 22.87 38.15 -11.26
C GLN A 53 21.84 37.01 -11.40
N GLN A 54 22.07 36.04 -12.28
CA GLN A 54 21.19 34.87 -12.46
C GLN A 54 21.29 33.94 -11.25
N LYS A 55 22.51 33.70 -10.72
CA LYS A 55 22.69 32.94 -9.47
C LYS A 55 21.98 33.60 -8.29
N HIS A 56 22.02 34.93 -8.19
CA HIS A 56 21.25 35.66 -7.18
C HIS A 56 19.73 35.48 -7.37
N GLN A 57 19.22 35.57 -8.59
CA GLN A 57 17.79 35.34 -8.87
C GLN A 57 17.34 33.91 -8.56
N LEU A 58 18.19 32.89 -8.82
CA LEU A 58 17.89 31.49 -8.49
C LEU A 58 17.69 31.27 -6.99
N LYS A 59 18.46 31.96 -6.13
CA LYS A 59 18.25 31.92 -4.66
C LYS A 59 16.89 32.50 -4.21
N HIS A 60 16.19 33.26 -5.05
CA HIS A 60 14.80 33.69 -4.79
C HIS A 60 13.75 32.72 -5.37
N ARG A 61 14.15 31.74 -6.20
CA ARG A 61 13.28 30.67 -6.73
C ARG A 61 13.40 29.35 -5.95
N GLU A 62 14.48 29.19 -5.20
CA GLU A 62 14.65 28.11 -4.23
C GLU A 62 13.71 28.28 -3.03
N LEU A 63 13.00 27.21 -2.71
CA LEU A 63 12.14 27.06 -1.54
C LEU A 63 12.54 25.80 -0.76
N PHE A 64 12.26 25.78 0.54
CA PHE A 64 12.45 24.59 1.38
C PHE A 64 11.11 23.95 1.69
N LEU A 65 10.96 22.68 1.32
CA LEU A 65 9.75 21.90 1.63
C LEU A 65 9.73 21.56 3.11
N SER A 66 8.60 21.76 3.80
CA SER A 66 8.46 21.30 5.18
C SER A 66 7.51 20.11 5.30
N ARG A 67 7.53 19.46 6.47
CA ARG A 67 6.52 18.47 6.89
C ARG A 67 5.47 19.09 7.84
N GLN A 68 5.54 20.41 8.09
CA GLN A 68 4.51 21.16 8.80
C GLN A 68 3.28 21.40 7.90
N PHE A 69 2.09 21.16 8.47
CA PHE A 69 0.79 21.43 7.86
C PHE A 69 0.07 22.53 8.63
N GLU A 70 -0.65 23.41 7.92
CA GLU A 70 -1.54 24.43 8.49
C GLU A 70 -2.91 24.39 7.80
N SER A 71 -3.99 24.77 8.49
CA SER A 71 -5.29 25.02 7.86
C SER A 71 -5.50 26.53 7.76
N LEU A 72 -5.81 27.02 6.56
CA LEU A 72 -6.06 28.44 6.30
C LEU A 72 -7.33 28.61 5.46
N PRO A 73 -8.15 29.65 5.70
CA PRO A 73 -9.28 29.97 4.83
C PRO A 73 -8.82 30.18 3.38
N ALA A 74 -9.52 29.59 2.40
CA ALA A 74 -9.11 29.60 0.99
C ALA A 74 -9.02 31.02 0.38
N THR A 75 -9.63 32.02 1.02
CA THR A 75 -9.49 33.46 0.72
C THR A 75 -8.05 33.99 0.83
N HIS A 76 -7.12 33.25 1.46
CA HIS A 76 -5.70 33.61 1.51
C HIS A 76 -4.95 33.27 0.21
N ILE A 77 -5.52 32.44 -0.67
CA ILE A 77 -4.87 32.00 -1.91
C ILE A 77 -5.00 33.11 -2.96
N ARG A 78 -3.88 33.75 -3.33
CA ARG A 78 -3.85 34.87 -4.29
C ARG A 78 -3.53 34.46 -5.72
N GLY A 79 -2.98 33.27 -5.92
CA GLY A 79 -2.59 32.78 -7.24
C GLY A 79 -2.01 31.37 -7.18
N LYS A 80 -1.74 30.79 -8.35
CA LYS A 80 -1.11 29.48 -8.52
C LYS A 80 0.33 29.67 -9.00
N CYS A 81 1.26 28.95 -8.41
CA CYS A 81 2.64 28.82 -8.89
C CYS A 81 2.96 27.33 -9.12
N ASN A 82 4.04 27.06 -9.86
CA ASN A 82 4.63 25.74 -10.03
C ASN A 82 5.82 25.58 -9.07
N VAL A 83 5.92 24.44 -8.39
CA VAL A 83 7.00 24.13 -7.45
C VAL A 83 7.42 22.67 -7.65
N THR A 84 8.58 22.44 -8.25
CA THR A 84 9.10 21.09 -8.57
C THR A 84 10.27 20.70 -7.67
N LEU A 85 10.47 19.40 -7.50
CA LEU A 85 11.73 18.87 -6.97
C LEU A 85 12.81 19.10 -8.03
N LEU A 86 13.98 19.58 -7.61
CA LEU A 86 15.14 19.74 -8.48
C LEU A 86 15.73 18.36 -8.79
N ASN A 87 15.70 17.96 -10.07
CA ASN A 87 16.25 16.68 -10.52
C ASN A 87 17.71 16.86 -10.98
N GLU A 88 18.51 15.80 -10.94
CA GLU A 88 19.91 15.76 -11.42
C GLU A 88 20.07 16.27 -12.87
N THR A 89 19.02 16.13 -13.69
CA THR A 89 18.97 16.52 -15.11
C THR A 89 18.37 17.91 -15.36
N ASP A 90 17.89 18.63 -14.35
CA ASP A 90 17.23 19.93 -14.52
C ASP A 90 18.26 21.01 -14.90
N VAL A 91 17.98 21.80 -15.94
CA VAL A 91 18.81 22.97 -16.29
C VAL A 91 18.30 24.19 -15.54
N LEU A 92 19.13 24.78 -14.68
CA LEU A 92 18.71 25.84 -13.77
C LEU A 92 18.14 27.09 -14.47
N THR A 93 18.49 27.36 -15.74
CA THR A 93 17.95 28.53 -16.49
C THR A 93 16.43 28.49 -16.64
N GLY A 94 15.83 27.31 -16.79
CA GLY A 94 14.39 27.15 -17.00
C GLY A 94 13.53 27.66 -15.83
N TYR A 95 14.10 27.71 -14.62
CA TYR A 95 13.44 28.29 -13.45
C TYR A 95 13.40 29.82 -13.47
N LEU A 96 14.21 30.49 -14.31
CA LEU A 96 14.20 31.95 -14.48
C LEU A 96 13.29 32.42 -15.62
N GLU A 97 13.04 31.58 -16.63
CA GLU A 97 12.24 31.92 -17.83
C GLU A 97 10.78 32.31 -17.54
N ARG A 98 10.25 31.94 -16.38
CA ARG A 98 8.88 32.23 -15.94
C ARG A 98 8.89 32.76 -14.51
N GLU A 99 7.98 33.69 -14.19
CA GLU A 99 7.85 34.23 -12.82
C GLU A 99 7.15 33.27 -11.84
N ASP A 100 6.35 32.32 -12.35
CA ASP A 100 5.56 31.39 -11.53
C ASP A 100 6.27 30.07 -11.20
N CYS A 101 7.53 29.89 -11.60
CA CYS A 101 8.33 28.68 -11.34
C CYS A 101 9.27 28.81 -10.13
N PHE A 102 9.24 27.79 -9.27
CA PHE A 102 10.10 27.63 -8.09
C PHE A 102 10.58 26.18 -8.00
N PHE A 103 11.66 25.93 -7.26
CA PHE A 103 12.18 24.58 -7.02
C PHE A 103 12.52 24.34 -5.54
N TYR A 104 12.70 23.08 -5.16
CA TYR A 104 13.30 22.68 -3.89
C TYR A 104 14.23 21.47 -4.11
N SER A 105 15.34 21.41 -3.36
CA SER A 105 16.19 20.21 -3.22
C SER A 105 16.25 19.70 -1.77
N LEU A 106 16.02 20.59 -0.80
CA LEU A 106 16.14 20.32 0.63
C LEU A 106 14.78 20.42 1.37
N VAL A 107 14.60 19.52 2.32
CA VAL A 107 13.52 19.52 3.31
C VAL A 107 13.96 20.27 4.57
N PHE A 108 13.15 21.21 5.04
CA PHE A 108 13.35 21.94 6.30
C PHE A 108 12.42 21.44 7.40
N ASP A 109 13.02 21.01 8.51
CA ASP A 109 12.33 20.76 9.78
C ASP A 109 12.34 22.04 10.63
N PRO A 110 11.19 22.73 10.82
CA PRO A 110 11.12 23.97 11.59
C PRO A 110 11.21 23.74 13.11
N VAL A 111 11.00 22.51 13.59
CA VAL A 111 11.08 22.14 15.01
C VAL A 111 12.53 21.85 15.39
N GLN A 112 13.21 21.00 14.61
CA GLN A 112 14.63 20.66 14.81
C GLN A 112 15.59 21.72 14.27
N LYS A 113 15.13 22.59 13.36
CA LYS A 113 15.93 23.58 12.61
C LYS A 113 17.07 22.93 11.84
N THR A 114 16.74 21.89 11.09
CA THR A 114 17.66 21.12 10.24
C THR A 114 17.23 21.20 8.76
N LEU A 115 18.21 21.09 7.86
CA LEU A 115 17.99 20.82 6.45
C LEU A 115 18.49 19.41 6.12
N LEU A 116 17.74 18.69 5.29
CA LEU A 116 18.08 17.36 4.76
C LEU A 116 17.81 17.37 3.25
N ALA A 117 18.56 16.59 2.45
CA ALA A 117 18.16 16.34 1.07
C ALA A 117 16.82 15.57 1.03
N ASP A 118 15.94 15.89 0.08
CA ASP A 118 14.74 15.07 -0.18
C ASP A 118 15.08 13.80 -0.99
N GLN A 119 16.27 13.74 -1.58
CA GLN A 119 16.81 12.58 -2.27
C GLN A 119 17.38 11.55 -1.28
N GLY A 120 17.07 10.27 -1.50
CA GLY A 120 17.60 9.17 -0.70
C GLY A 120 18.99 8.73 -1.18
N GLU A 121 20.04 9.18 -0.49
CA GLU A 121 21.44 8.84 -0.82
C GLU A 121 21.72 7.33 -0.81
N ILE A 122 22.29 6.82 -1.90
CA ILE A 122 22.87 5.48 -1.95
C ILE A 122 24.17 5.42 -1.12
N ARG A 123 24.28 4.44 -0.22
CA ARG A 123 25.40 4.36 0.72
C ARG A 123 26.44 3.33 0.29
N VAL A 124 27.71 3.72 0.34
CA VAL A 124 28.86 2.89 -0.04
C VAL A 124 29.77 2.67 1.16
N GLY A 125 30.30 1.46 1.29
CA GLY A 125 31.15 0.99 2.39
C GLY A 125 30.74 -0.41 2.87
N SER A 126 31.66 -1.13 3.51
CA SER A 126 31.50 -2.52 3.99
C SER A 126 30.40 -2.76 5.04
N LYS A 127 29.67 -1.71 5.44
CA LYS A 127 28.44 -1.79 6.27
C LYS A 127 27.15 -1.83 5.43
N TYR A 128 27.27 -1.73 4.11
CA TYR A 128 26.17 -1.57 3.16
C TYR A 128 26.28 -2.53 1.96
N GLN A 129 27.50 -2.74 1.43
CA GLN A 129 27.74 -3.86 0.51
C GLN A 129 27.69 -5.20 1.27
N ALA A 130 27.08 -6.21 0.66
CA ALA A 130 27.26 -7.60 1.08
C ALA A 130 28.63 -8.12 0.63
N GLU A 131 29.20 -9.07 1.36
CA GLU A 131 30.31 -9.88 0.85
C GLU A 131 29.79 -10.75 -0.30
N ILE A 132 30.52 -10.75 -1.42
CA ILE A 132 30.17 -11.54 -2.60
C ILE A 132 30.68 -12.97 -2.36
N PRO A 133 29.82 -14.00 -2.38
CA PRO A 133 30.28 -15.38 -2.25
C PRO A 133 31.18 -15.75 -3.44
N ASP A 134 32.31 -16.38 -3.16
CA ASP A 134 33.21 -16.88 -4.19
C ASP A 134 32.50 -17.91 -5.10
N LYS A 135 32.90 -17.93 -6.37
CA LYS A 135 32.40 -18.91 -7.34
C LYS A 135 33.00 -20.28 -7.02
N LEU A 136 32.15 -21.29 -6.85
CA LEU A 136 32.58 -22.69 -6.72
C LEU A 136 33.40 -23.13 -7.94
N ASP A 137 34.44 -23.92 -7.68
CA ASP A 137 35.23 -24.60 -8.70
C ASP A 137 34.46 -25.79 -9.29
N GLU A 138 34.87 -26.26 -10.48
CA GLU A 138 34.15 -27.29 -11.25
C GLU A 138 34.08 -28.67 -10.59
N VAL A 139 34.80 -28.87 -9.47
CA VAL A 139 34.86 -30.11 -8.68
C VAL A 139 34.00 -30.02 -7.41
N ASP A 140 33.67 -28.81 -6.95
CA ASP A 140 32.97 -28.58 -5.69
C ASP A 140 31.45 -28.46 -5.88
N SER A 141 30.70 -29.20 -5.06
CA SER A 141 29.24 -29.09 -4.97
C SER A 141 28.81 -28.24 -3.78
N ASP A 142 27.64 -27.60 -3.88
CA ASP A 142 27.10 -26.80 -2.80
C ASP A 142 26.55 -27.68 -1.66
N SER A 143 26.87 -27.31 -0.41
CA SER A 143 26.49 -28.08 0.79
C SER A 143 25.00 -27.94 1.20
N ARG A 144 24.11 -27.55 0.27
CA ARG A 144 22.69 -27.27 0.55
C ARG A 144 21.85 -28.53 0.45
N VAL A 145 21.18 -28.88 1.55
CA VAL A 145 20.23 -30.01 1.60
C VAL A 145 18.84 -29.51 1.22
N GLN A 146 18.39 -29.79 -0.01
CA GLN A 146 17.11 -29.31 -0.55
C GLN A 146 15.90 -29.68 0.32
N GLU A 147 15.88 -30.89 0.89
CA GLU A 147 14.83 -31.39 1.80
C GLU A 147 14.64 -30.54 3.07
N LYS A 148 15.61 -29.69 3.43
CA LYS A 148 15.53 -28.75 4.56
C LYS A 148 15.13 -27.32 4.15
N LEU A 149 15.04 -27.06 2.85
CA LEU A 149 14.77 -25.74 2.27
C LEU A 149 13.38 -25.68 1.63
N GLU A 150 12.92 -26.78 1.04
CA GLU A 150 11.65 -26.87 0.32
C GLU A 150 10.95 -28.22 0.47
N THR A 151 9.70 -28.30 0.03
CA THR A 151 8.91 -29.54 -0.01
C THR A 151 7.97 -29.47 -1.21
N LYS A 152 7.97 -30.49 -2.08
CA LYS A 152 7.21 -30.48 -3.34
C LYS A 152 5.71 -30.64 -3.09
N VAL A 153 4.96 -29.55 -3.27
CA VAL A 153 3.48 -29.49 -3.15
C VAL A 153 2.76 -29.94 -4.42
N TRP A 154 3.39 -29.82 -5.59
CA TRP A 154 2.84 -30.26 -6.88
C TRP A 154 3.96 -30.56 -7.88
N ASP A 155 3.78 -31.58 -8.73
CA ASP A 155 4.62 -31.82 -9.91
C ASP A 155 3.89 -31.46 -11.21
N PRO A 156 4.39 -30.46 -11.99
CA PRO A 156 3.84 -30.15 -13.32
C PRO A 156 3.95 -31.30 -14.32
N ASN A 157 4.92 -32.21 -14.18
CA ASN A 157 5.20 -33.29 -15.14
C ASN A 157 4.55 -34.61 -14.71
N ASN A 158 3.32 -34.56 -14.21
CA ASN A 158 2.60 -35.74 -13.72
C ASN A 158 1.85 -36.50 -14.83
N GLN A 159 1.33 -37.68 -14.48
CA GLN A 159 0.71 -38.62 -15.43
C GLN A 159 -0.75 -38.28 -15.81
N LEU A 160 -1.38 -37.27 -15.19
CA LEU A 160 -2.76 -36.89 -15.45
C LEU A 160 -2.83 -35.81 -16.53
N LYS A 161 -3.86 -35.89 -17.37
CA LYS A 161 -4.24 -34.82 -18.30
C LYS A 161 -5.19 -33.85 -17.61
N ASP A 162 -5.17 -32.58 -17.99
CA ASP A 162 -6.02 -31.52 -17.41
C ASP A 162 -7.49 -31.93 -17.22
N PRO A 163 -8.18 -32.60 -18.19
CA PRO A 163 -9.57 -33.04 -17.99
C PRO A 163 -9.78 -34.05 -16.86
N GLN A 164 -8.76 -34.82 -16.47
CA GLN A 164 -8.80 -35.73 -15.33
C GLN A 164 -8.62 -34.97 -14.01
N ILE A 165 -7.80 -33.93 -14.01
CA ILE A 165 -7.60 -33.03 -12.87
C ILE A 165 -8.89 -32.23 -12.64
N ASP A 166 -9.48 -31.65 -13.69
CA ASP A 166 -10.77 -30.96 -13.64
C ASP A 166 -11.89 -31.86 -13.10
N GLN A 167 -11.97 -33.11 -13.58
CA GLN A 167 -12.93 -34.11 -13.06
C GLN A 167 -12.69 -34.40 -11.58
N PHE A 168 -11.44 -34.53 -11.13
CA PHE A 168 -11.13 -34.71 -9.72
C PHE A 168 -11.51 -33.47 -8.88
N LEU A 169 -11.29 -32.25 -9.38
CA LEU A 169 -11.72 -31.00 -8.74
C LEU A 169 -13.25 -30.85 -8.72
N VAL A 170 -14.00 -31.43 -9.66
CA VAL A 170 -15.47 -31.54 -9.58
C VAL A 170 -15.87 -32.55 -8.49
N VAL A 171 -15.23 -33.72 -8.43
CA VAL A 171 -15.50 -34.73 -7.39
C VAL A 171 -15.21 -34.20 -5.99
N ALA A 172 -14.09 -33.52 -5.77
CA ALA A 172 -13.74 -32.93 -4.48
C ALA A 172 -14.76 -31.88 -4.02
N ARG A 173 -15.27 -31.05 -4.93
CA ARG A 173 -16.36 -30.10 -4.63
C ARG A 173 -17.69 -30.80 -4.33
N ALA A 174 -18.02 -31.88 -5.02
CA ALA A 174 -19.21 -32.69 -4.71
C ALA A 174 -19.12 -33.34 -3.32
N VAL A 175 -17.97 -33.93 -2.99
CA VAL A 175 -17.68 -34.49 -1.64
C VAL A 175 -17.76 -33.39 -0.57
N GLY A 176 -17.13 -32.24 -0.80
CA GLY A 176 -17.18 -31.10 0.12
C GLY A 176 -18.58 -30.49 0.28
N THR A 177 -19.46 -30.62 -0.72
CA THR A 177 -20.88 -30.21 -0.63
C THR A 177 -21.66 -31.22 0.22
N PHE A 178 -21.44 -32.51 0.00
CA PHE A 178 -22.08 -33.58 0.78
C PHE A 178 -21.65 -33.56 2.26
N ALA A 179 -20.37 -33.32 2.54
CA ALA A 179 -19.86 -33.16 3.90
C ALA A 179 -20.56 -32.02 4.67
N ARG A 180 -20.82 -30.89 4.01
CA ARG A 180 -21.57 -29.75 4.58
C ARG A 180 -23.05 -30.05 4.86
N ALA A 181 -23.63 -31.00 4.13
CA ALA A 181 -25.00 -31.46 4.36
C ALA A 181 -25.11 -32.48 5.52
N LEU A 182 -24.01 -33.19 5.84
CA LEU A 182 -23.93 -34.07 7.00
C LEU A 182 -23.57 -33.33 8.30
N ASP A 183 -22.75 -32.28 8.23
CA ASP A 183 -22.36 -31.50 9.41
C ASP A 183 -23.45 -30.48 9.82
N CYS A 184 -23.97 -30.64 11.03
CA CYS A 184 -25.02 -29.78 11.56
C CYS A 184 -24.60 -28.29 11.68
N SER A 185 -23.31 -28.00 11.90
CA SER A 185 -22.84 -26.61 12.00
C SER A 185 -22.69 -25.92 10.64
N SER A 186 -22.43 -26.66 9.56
CA SER A 186 -22.55 -26.15 8.19
C SER A 186 -24.01 -26.04 7.77
N SER A 187 -24.88 -26.99 8.12
CA SER A 187 -26.31 -26.94 7.76
C SER A 187 -27.02 -25.67 8.27
N ILE A 188 -26.71 -25.23 9.49
CA ILE A 188 -27.24 -23.97 10.06
C ILE A 188 -26.69 -22.73 9.35
N ARG A 189 -25.41 -22.75 8.92
CA ARG A 189 -24.73 -21.61 8.28
C ARG A 189 -24.98 -21.51 6.78
N GLN A 190 -25.20 -22.64 6.11
CA GLN A 190 -25.38 -22.78 4.66
C GLN A 190 -26.68 -23.53 4.34
N PRO A 191 -27.86 -23.01 4.77
CA PRO A 191 -29.15 -23.73 4.69
C PRO A 191 -29.68 -23.99 3.27
N SER A 192 -28.96 -23.56 2.22
CA SER A 192 -29.31 -23.84 0.83
C SER A 192 -28.22 -24.68 0.14
N LEU A 193 -28.66 -25.55 -0.79
CA LEU A 193 -27.75 -26.34 -1.62
C LEU A 193 -26.78 -25.47 -2.41
N HIS A 194 -27.24 -24.31 -2.92
CA HIS A 194 -26.39 -23.42 -3.73
C HIS A 194 -25.29 -22.75 -2.89
N MET A 195 -25.57 -22.36 -1.63
CA MET A 195 -24.52 -21.79 -0.76
C MET A 195 -23.57 -22.88 -0.26
N SER A 196 -24.06 -24.08 0.06
CA SER A 196 -23.20 -25.22 0.40
C SER A 196 -22.28 -25.62 -0.76
N ALA A 197 -22.77 -25.60 -2.01
CA ALA A 197 -21.96 -25.86 -3.21
C ALA A 197 -20.97 -24.72 -3.52
N ALA A 198 -21.36 -23.46 -3.29
CA ALA A 198 -20.46 -22.32 -3.43
C ALA A 198 -19.33 -22.35 -2.38
N ALA A 199 -19.66 -22.67 -1.13
CA ALA A 199 -18.68 -22.84 -0.05
C ALA A 199 -17.71 -23.99 -0.33
N ALA A 200 -18.23 -25.14 -0.79
CA ALA A 200 -17.40 -26.26 -1.23
C ALA A 200 -16.53 -25.92 -2.46
N SER A 201 -16.94 -24.95 -3.29
CA SER A 201 -16.18 -24.48 -4.46
C SER A 201 -15.09 -23.45 -4.15
N ARG A 202 -14.90 -23.05 -2.88
CA ARG A 202 -13.83 -22.12 -2.47
C ARG A 202 -12.44 -22.75 -2.59
N ASP A 203 -11.44 -21.91 -2.81
CA ASP A 203 -10.08 -22.30 -3.17
C ASP A 203 -9.42 -23.28 -2.18
N ILE A 204 -9.75 -23.22 -0.88
CA ILE A 204 -9.21 -24.17 0.11
C ILE A 204 -9.55 -25.63 -0.22
N THR A 205 -10.76 -25.91 -0.75
CA THR A 205 -11.15 -27.26 -1.19
C THR A 205 -10.39 -27.66 -2.45
N LEU A 206 -10.08 -26.70 -3.34
CA LEU A 206 -9.32 -26.94 -4.57
C LEU A 206 -7.84 -27.21 -4.26
N PHE A 207 -7.20 -26.39 -3.42
CA PHE A 207 -5.84 -26.63 -2.93
C PHE A 207 -5.75 -27.98 -2.21
N HIS A 208 -6.68 -28.30 -1.31
CA HIS A 208 -6.70 -29.60 -0.65
C HIS A 208 -6.83 -30.77 -1.63
N ALA A 209 -7.61 -30.62 -2.71
CA ALA A 209 -7.73 -31.64 -3.76
C ALA A 209 -6.42 -31.80 -4.56
N MET A 210 -5.75 -30.71 -4.92
CA MET A 210 -4.44 -30.75 -5.61
C MET A 210 -3.36 -31.38 -4.72
N ASP A 211 -3.30 -30.99 -3.44
CA ASP A 211 -2.48 -31.64 -2.39
C ASP A 211 -2.76 -33.14 -2.30
N THR A 212 -4.03 -33.54 -2.38
CA THR A 212 -4.47 -34.94 -2.27
C THR A 212 -4.05 -35.77 -3.48
N LEU A 213 -3.98 -35.18 -4.68
CA LEU A 213 -3.39 -35.83 -5.87
C LEU A 213 -1.88 -36.03 -5.70
N GLN A 214 -1.13 -34.97 -5.33
CA GLN A 214 0.31 -35.03 -5.08
C GLN A 214 0.66 -36.08 -4.02
N LYS A 215 0.02 -36.02 -2.84
CA LYS A 215 0.28 -36.92 -1.71
C LYS A 215 -0.08 -38.38 -1.99
N ASN A 216 -0.90 -38.63 -3.00
CA ASN A 216 -1.22 -39.98 -3.49
C ASN A 216 -0.44 -40.40 -4.74
N GLY A 217 0.55 -39.62 -5.18
CA GLY A 217 1.37 -39.96 -6.35
C GLY A 217 0.57 -39.98 -7.66
N TYR A 218 -0.43 -39.12 -7.77
CA TYR A 218 -1.30 -38.99 -8.95
C TYR A 218 -2.13 -40.24 -9.30
N ASP A 219 -2.35 -41.14 -8.33
CA ASP A 219 -3.38 -42.19 -8.40
C ASP A 219 -4.75 -41.61 -8.03
N LEU A 220 -5.65 -41.52 -9.03
CA LEU A 220 -7.02 -41.01 -8.86
C LEU A 220 -7.87 -41.86 -7.90
N ALA A 221 -7.73 -43.19 -7.91
CA ALA A 221 -8.53 -44.08 -7.08
C ALA A 221 -8.11 -43.98 -5.60
N LYS A 222 -6.80 -43.92 -5.36
CA LYS A 222 -6.23 -43.69 -4.03
C LYS A 222 -6.54 -42.28 -3.51
N ALA A 223 -6.47 -41.27 -4.38
CA ALA A 223 -6.85 -39.90 -4.06
C ALA A 223 -8.34 -39.76 -3.72
N MET A 224 -9.25 -40.38 -4.49
CA MET A 224 -10.69 -40.41 -4.16
C MET A 224 -10.96 -41.10 -2.82
N SER A 225 -10.26 -42.20 -2.53
CA SER A 225 -10.35 -42.90 -1.24
C SER A 225 -9.83 -42.04 -0.07
N THR A 226 -8.99 -41.05 -0.34
CA THR A 226 -8.51 -40.07 0.67
C THR A 226 -9.53 -38.95 0.93
N LEU A 227 -10.38 -38.62 -0.06
CA LEU A 227 -11.47 -37.64 0.10
C LEU A 227 -12.66 -38.20 0.91
N VAL A 228 -12.83 -39.53 0.96
CA VAL A 228 -13.90 -40.19 1.73
C VAL A 228 -13.32 -41.35 2.57
N PRO A 229 -12.57 -41.05 3.64
CA PRO A 229 -12.10 -42.05 4.60
C PRO A 229 -13.26 -42.70 5.36
N GLN A 230 -12.98 -43.79 6.08
CA GLN A 230 -13.99 -44.59 6.80
C GLN A 230 -14.82 -43.81 7.84
N GLY A 231 -14.35 -42.66 8.30
CA GLY A 231 -15.07 -41.77 9.22
C GLY A 231 -16.07 -40.81 8.55
N GLY A 232 -16.13 -40.75 7.22
CA GLY A 232 -16.97 -39.83 6.46
C GLY A 232 -16.18 -38.93 5.48
N PRO A 233 -16.89 -38.13 4.66
CA PRO A 233 -16.27 -37.25 3.66
C PRO A 233 -15.46 -36.10 4.29
N VAL A 234 -14.33 -35.73 3.68
CA VAL A 234 -13.48 -34.64 4.16
C VAL A 234 -14.16 -33.28 3.98
N LEU A 235 -14.05 -32.43 5.01
CA LEU A 235 -14.62 -31.08 5.05
C LEU A 235 -13.54 -30.02 5.25
N CYS A 236 -13.15 -29.35 4.17
CA CYS A 236 -12.27 -28.17 4.22
C CYS A 236 -13.11 -26.89 4.38
N ARG A 237 -12.80 -26.07 5.38
CA ARG A 237 -13.33 -24.70 5.57
C ARG A 237 -12.18 -23.74 5.70
N ASP A 238 -12.33 -22.53 5.15
CA ASP A 238 -11.48 -21.41 5.52
C ASP A 238 -12.20 -20.51 6.54
N GLU A 239 -11.47 -19.56 7.12
CA GLU A 239 -11.94 -18.65 8.17
C GLU A 239 -13.31 -18.01 7.85
N MET A 240 -13.60 -17.71 6.58
CA MET A 240 -14.85 -17.07 6.15
C MET A 240 -16.09 -17.96 6.35
N GLU A 241 -15.94 -19.28 6.29
CA GLU A 241 -17.00 -20.24 6.62
C GLU A 241 -16.89 -20.75 8.06
N GLU A 242 -15.67 -20.90 8.59
CA GLU A 242 -15.44 -21.49 9.91
C GLU A 242 -15.91 -20.60 11.06
N TRP A 243 -15.90 -19.28 10.90
CA TRP A 243 -16.33 -18.35 11.95
C TRP A 243 -17.85 -18.44 12.23
N SER A 244 -18.22 -18.09 13.45
CA SER A 244 -19.63 -17.97 13.85
C SER A 244 -20.22 -16.63 13.39
N ALA A 245 -21.55 -16.53 13.36
CA ALA A 245 -22.25 -15.27 13.11
C ALA A 245 -21.92 -14.19 14.17
N SER A 246 -21.70 -14.57 15.44
CA SER A 246 -21.30 -13.62 16.49
C SER A 246 -19.84 -13.18 16.37
N GLU A 247 -18.93 -14.06 15.94
CA GLU A 247 -17.54 -13.69 15.66
C GLU A 247 -17.43 -12.72 14.49
N ALA A 248 -18.22 -12.92 13.43
CA ALA A 248 -18.31 -12.00 12.31
C ALA A 248 -18.90 -10.63 12.72
N MET A 249 -19.90 -10.61 13.61
CA MET A 249 -20.45 -9.35 14.16
C MET A 249 -19.43 -8.60 15.03
N LEU A 250 -18.76 -9.30 15.95
CA LEU A 250 -17.68 -8.73 16.77
C LEU A 250 -16.55 -8.15 15.91
N PHE A 251 -16.21 -8.82 14.81
CA PHE A 251 -15.22 -8.33 13.86
C PHE A 251 -15.64 -7.03 13.17
N GLU A 252 -16.90 -6.93 12.70
CA GLU A 252 -17.38 -5.72 12.05
C GLU A 252 -17.44 -4.52 13.00
N GLU A 253 -17.85 -4.73 14.26
CA GLU A 253 -17.83 -3.70 15.30
C GLU A 253 -16.39 -3.25 15.62
N ALA A 254 -15.47 -4.20 15.77
CA ALA A 254 -14.07 -3.93 16.02
C ALA A 254 -13.39 -3.20 14.84
N LEU A 255 -13.73 -3.56 13.61
CA LEU A 255 -13.23 -2.92 12.39
C LEU A 255 -13.76 -1.48 12.22
N GLU A 256 -14.98 -1.19 12.68
CA GLU A 256 -15.50 0.18 12.71
C GLU A 256 -14.87 1.02 13.84
N LYS A 257 -14.59 0.41 15.01
CA LYS A 257 -13.96 1.08 16.17
C LYS A 257 -12.46 1.34 16.00
N TYR A 258 -11.70 0.35 15.51
CA TYR A 258 -10.22 0.36 15.42
C TYR A 258 -9.69 0.36 13.98
N GLY A 259 -10.55 0.42 12.98
CA GLY A 259 -10.18 0.58 11.57
C GLY A 259 -9.52 -0.66 10.96
N LYS A 260 -8.20 -0.79 11.14
CA LYS A 260 -7.41 -1.93 10.63
C LYS A 260 -6.30 -2.36 11.60
N ASP A 261 -6.31 -1.92 12.86
CA ASP A 261 -5.38 -2.49 13.83
C ASP A 261 -5.85 -3.87 14.25
N PHE A 262 -5.32 -4.89 13.56
CA PHE A 262 -5.66 -6.28 13.82
C PHE A 262 -5.14 -6.77 15.18
N ASN A 263 -4.23 -6.06 15.85
CA ASN A 263 -3.83 -6.41 17.21
C ASN A 263 -4.91 -5.99 18.20
N ASP A 264 -5.39 -4.75 18.14
CA ASP A 264 -6.45 -4.24 19.03
C ASP A 264 -7.80 -4.94 18.78
N ILE A 265 -8.15 -5.18 17.51
CA ILE A 265 -9.32 -5.99 17.12
C ILE A 265 -9.24 -7.39 17.75
N ARG A 266 -8.07 -8.03 17.68
CA ARG A 266 -7.87 -9.36 18.26
C ARG A 266 -7.84 -9.32 19.79
N GLN A 267 -7.22 -8.32 20.40
CA GLN A 267 -7.06 -8.25 21.85
C GLN A 267 -8.39 -8.01 22.57
N ASP A 268 -9.20 -7.08 22.08
CA ASP A 268 -10.40 -6.61 22.78
C ASP A 268 -11.67 -7.37 22.38
N PHE A 269 -11.80 -7.78 21.11
CA PHE A 269 -13.04 -8.38 20.58
C PHE A 269 -12.93 -9.88 20.29
N LEU A 270 -11.75 -10.37 19.88
CA LEU A 270 -11.55 -11.76 19.44
C LEU A 270 -10.29 -12.43 20.06
N PRO A 271 -10.07 -12.37 21.40
CA PRO A 271 -8.81 -12.81 22.01
C PRO A 271 -8.49 -14.31 21.85
N TRP A 272 -9.50 -15.13 21.55
CA TRP A 272 -9.37 -16.56 21.24
C TRP A 272 -8.95 -16.85 19.78
N LYS A 273 -8.97 -15.85 18.89
CA LYS A 273 -8.45 -15.98 17.51
C LYS A 273 -6.95 -15.65 17.46
N SER A 274 -6.26 -16.24 16.49
CA SER A 274 -4.88 -15.86 16.14
C SER A 274 -4.88 -14.58 15.28
N LEU A 275 -3.76 -13.86 15.27
CA LEU A 275 -3.63 -12.67 14.40
C LEU A 275 -3.72 -13.05 12.91
N ALA A 276 -3.14 -14.19 12.53
CA ALA A 276 -3.19 -14.71 11.17
C ALA A 276 -4.63 -15.01 10.71
N SER A 277 -5.42 -15.68 11.55
CA SER A 277 -6.82 -15.99 11.25
C SER A 277 -7.71 -14.75 11.15
N VAL A 278 -7.49 -13.72 11.99
CA VAL A 278 -8.18 -12.42 11.87
C VAL A 278 -7.83 -11.71 10.55
N VAL A 279 -6.56 -11.72 10.14
CA VAL A 279 -6.12 -11.11 8.86
C VAL A 279 -6.65 -11.90 7.66
N GLN A 280 -6.62 -13.23 7.70
CA GLN A 280 -7.19 -14.08 6.64
C GLN A 280 -8.71 -13.88 6.50
N PHE A 281 -9.44 -13.82 7.62
CA PHE A 281 -10.87 -13.48 7.63
C PHE A 281 -11.12 -12.11 6.98
N TYR A 282 -10.38 -11.06 7.37
CA TYR A 282 -10.50 -9.71 6.80
C TYR A 282 -10.38 -9.69 5.26
N TYR A 283 -9.38 -10.37 4.69
CA TYR A 283 -9.19 -10.38 3.24
C TYR A 283 -10.28 -11.16 2.50
N MET A 284 -10.86 -12.20 3.11
CA MET A 284 -12.01 -12.91 2.55
C MET A 284 -13.31 -12.10 2.68
N TRP A 285 -13.62 -11.57 3.87
CA TRP A 285 -14.80 -10.76 4.17
C TRP A 285 -14.90 -9.51 3.27
N LYS A 286 -13.75 -8.94 2.89
CA LYS A 286 -13.65 -7.86 1.89
C LYS A 286 -14.18 -8.19 0.49
N THR A 287 -14.47 -9.45 0.18
CA THR A 287 -15.10 -9.83 -1.11
C THR A 287 -16.62 -9.95 -1.01
N THR A 288 -17.20 -9.83 0.20
CA THR A 288 -18.66 -9.90 0.40
C THR A 288 -19.39 -8.68 -0.17
N ASP A 289 -20.61 -8.90 -0.66
CA ASP A 289 -21.50 -7.81 -1.10
C ASP A 289 -21.75 -6.77 -0.01
N ARG A 290 -21.83 -7.21 1.26
CA ARG A 290 -21.99 -6.33 2.45
C ARG A 290 -20.87 -5.29 2.53
N TYR A 291 -19.62 -5.72 2.47
CA TYR A 291 -18.47 -4.80 2.45
C TYR A 291 -18.44 -3.94 1.18
N ILE A 292 -18.70 -4.52 0.01
CA ILE A 292 -18.67 -3.81 -1.27
C ILE A 292 -19.73 -2.69 -1.30
N GLN A 293 -20.93 -2.94 -0.78
CA GLN A 293 -21.99 -1.95 -0.63
C GLN A 293 -21.59 -0.85 0.38
N GLN A 294 -21.12 -1.22 1.58
CA GLN A 294 -20.66 -0.24 2.58
C GLN A 294 -19.55 0.67 2.05
N LYS A 295 -18.59 0.10 1.29
CA LYS A 295 -17.51 0.85 0.63
C LYS A 295 -18.03 1.78 -0.46
N ARG A 296 -19.02 1.36 -1.27
CA ARG A 296 -19.65 2.20 -2.30
C ARG A 296 -20.36 3.41 -1.69
N LEU A 297 -21.06 3.22 -0.56
CA LEU A 297 -21.70 4.31 0.19
C LEU A 297 -20.67 5.32 0.71
N LYS A 298 -19.66 4.86 1.47
CA LYS A 298 -18.58 5.72 2.00
C LYS A 298 -17.77 6.42 0.88
N ALA A 299 -17.70 5.84 -0.33
CA ALA A 299 -17.10 6.49 -1.50
C ALA A 299 -17.98 7.59 -2.11
N ALA A 300 -19.31 7.40 -2.20
CA ALA A 300 -20.24 8.43 -2.67
C ALA A 300 -20.30 9.63 -1.71
N GLU A 301 -20.21 9.39 -0.40
CA GLU A 301 -20.04 10.42 0.62
C GLU A 301 -18.74 11.22 0.40
N ALA A 302 -17.61 10.53 0.18
CA ALA A 302 -16.33 11.19 -0.07
C ALA A 302 -16.32 12.01 -1.38
N ASP A 303 -16.98 11.54 -2.43
CA ASP A 303 -17.08 12.24 -3.72
C ASP A 303 -17.97 13.50 -3.66
N SER A 304 -18.76 13.68 -2.59
CA SER A 304 -19.49 14.92 -2.32
C SER A 304 -18.62 16.07 -1.78
N LYS A 305 -17.36 15.78 -1.37
CA LYS A 305 -16.38 16.80 -0.95
C LYS A 305 -15.95 17.70 -2.13
N LEU A 306 -15.55 18.94 -1.82
CA LEU A 306 -15.05 19.88 -2.83
C LEU A 306 -13.75 19.40 -3.49
N LYS A 307 -13.79 19.18 -4.80
CA LYS A 307 -12.61 18.92 -5.64
C LYS A 307 -12.10 20.17 -6.37
N GLN A 308 -12.91 21.23 -6.43
CA GLN A 308 -12.59 22.52 -7.07
C GLN A 308 -13.20 23.69 -6.30
N VAL A 309 -12.53 24.84 -6.34
CA VAL A 309 -12.94 26.10 -5.72
C VAL A 309 -12.63 27.23 -6.70
N TYR A 310 -13.62 28.06 -7.04
CA TYR A 310 -13.38 29.26 -7.84
C TYR A 310 -12.87 30.38 -6.93
N ILE A 311 -11.71 30.95 -7.27
CA ILE A 311 -11.12 32.10 -6.59
C ILE A 311 -11.20 33.29 -7.56
N PRO A 312 -11.91 34.39 -7.23
CA PRO A 312 -11.96 35.57 -8.08
C PRO A 312 -10.58 36.20 -8.28
N THR A 313 -10.20 36.47 -9.52
CA THR A 313 -9.01 37.25 -9.86
C THR A 313 -9.24 38.72 -9.56
N TYR A 314 -8.54 39.27 -8.55
CA TYR A 314 -8.57 40.70 -8.25
C TYR A 314 -7.63 41.47 -9.19
N PRO A 315 -8.10 42.52 -9.89
CA PRO A 315 -7.23 43.35 -10.72
C PRO A 315 -6.51 44.39 -9.86
N ASN A 316 -5.27 44.09 -9.46
CA ASN A 316 -4.13 45.03 -9.45
C ASN A 316 -2.87 44.34 -8.86
N GLU A 317 -1.77 44.51 -9.59
CA GLU A 317 -0.33 44.42 -9.25
C GLU A 317 0.22 43.41 -8.22
N VAL A 318 1.40 42.88 -8.56
CA VAL A 318 2.30 42.00 -7.75
C VAL A 318 1.84 40.54 -7.60
N LEU A 319 2.59 39.66 -8.27
CA LEU A 319 2.54 38.20 -8.16
C LEU A 319 3.07 37.68 -6.80
N ILE A 320 2.93 36.36 -6.61
CA ILE A 320 3.43 35.56 -5.47
C ILE A 320 2.60 35.72 -4.17
N LEU A 321 1.82 34.68 -3.84
CA LEU A 321 1.79 34.02 -2.52
C LEU A 321 0.81 32.82 -2.55
N ILE A 322 1.34 31.61 -2.74
CA ILE A 322 1.00 30.54 -1.81
C ILE A 322 1.75 30.87 -0.52
N TYR A 323 1.10 30.68 0.63
CA TYR A 323 1.53 31.18 1.93
C TYR A 323 3.01 30.82 2.26
N LEU A 324 3.86 31.85 2.22
CA LEU A 324 5.29 31.83 2.57
C LEU A 324 5.45 32.87 3.70
N ARG A 325 5.76 32.40 4.91
CA ARG A 325 6.27 33.26 6.02
C ARG A 325 7.87 33.53 5.92
#